data_AF-A0A1L7VT90-F1
#
_entry.id   AF-A0A1L7VT90-F1
#
_cell.length_a   1.000
_cell.length_b   1.000
_cell.length_c   1.000
_cell.angle_alpha   90.00
_cell.angle_beta   90.00
_cell.angle_gamma   90.00
#
_symmetry.space_group_name_H-M   'P 1'
#
loop_
_entity.id
_entity.type
_entity.pdbx_description
1 polymer ?
#
loop_
_entity_poly.entity_id
_entity_poly.type
_entity_poly.pdbx_seq_one_letter_code
_entity_poly.pdbx_strand_id
1 'polypeptide(L)'
;MFIHASSVGDVKMHHVQGQSNVILVDSVVNSGKSVIEFIKRVVRLEPNIHITVVAGVVQAEAIAEDHLVAKVMRRHGAGLVALRVSENKFTGTETTDTGNRLFNTTHLD
;
A
#
# COMPACT_ATOMS: atom_id res chain seq x y z
N MET A 1 -14.74 7.86 1.75
CA MET A 1 -14.97 6.57 2.45
C MET A 1 -13.63 6.07 2.96
N PHE A 2 -13.58 5.54 4.18
CA PHE A 2 -12.38 4.94 4.74
C PHE A 2 -12.65 3.46 5.01
N ILE A 3 -11.70 2.61 4.63
CA ILE A 3 -11.78 1.16 4.79
C ILE A 3 -10.47 0.72 5.41
N HIS A 4 -10.56 0.05 6.56
CA HIS A 4 -9.44 -0.71 7.08
C HIS A 4 -9.44 -2.07 6.38
N ALA A 5 -8.37 -2.37 5.65
CA ALA A 5 -8.27 -3.58 4.83
C ALA A 5 -7.02 -4.37 5.23
N SER A 6 -7.22 -5.50 5.88
CA SER A 6 -6.13 -6.42 6.26
C SER A 6 -5.69 -7.28 5.07
N SER A 7 -6.54 -7.39 4.05
CA SER A 7 -6.28 -8.14 2.82
C SER A 7 -6.94 -7.49 1.60
N VAL A 8 -6.51 -7.90 0.41
CA VAL A 8 -7.15 -7.46 -0.85
C VAL A 8 -8.62 -7.92 -0.99
N GLY A 9 -9.04 -8.93 -0.22
CA GLY A 9 -10.43 -9.40 -0.19
C GLY A 9 -11.39 -8.39 0.43
N ASP A 10 -10.87 -7.53 1.31
CA ASP A 10 -11.65 -6.51 2.03
C ASP A 10 -12.05 -5.35 1.12
N VAL A 11 -11.34 -5.15 0.01
CA VAL A 11 -11.72 -4.19 -1.04
C VAL A 11 -12.78 -4.83 -1.93
N LYS A 12 -14.01 -4.32 -1.90
CA LYS A 12 -15.17 -4.81 -2.64
C LYS A 12 -15.59 -3.83 -3.74
N MET A 13 -16.41 -4.27 -4.68
CA MET A 13 -16.84 -3.44 -5.82
C MET A 13 -17.44 -2.10 -5.37
N HIS A 14 -18.37 -2.13 -4.40
CA HIS A 14 -19.01 -0.92 -3.88
C HIS A 14 -18.04 0.03 -3.13
N HIS A 15 -16.82 -0.41 -2.82
CA HIS A 15 -15.79 0.45 -2.25
C HIS A 15 -15.14 1.38 -3.30
N VAL A 16 -15.15 0.98 -4.57
CA VAL A 16 -14.45 1.70 -5.65
C VAL A 16 -15.36 2.16 -6.78
N GLN A 17 -16.53 1.54 -6.93
CA GLN A 17 -17.48 1.87 -7.99
C GLN A 17 -17.89 3.34 -7.92
N GLY A 18 -17.74 4.05 -9.05
CA GLY A 18 -18.06 5.46 -9.17
C GLY A 18 -17.06 6.41 -8.50
N GLN A 19 -15.95 5.90 -7.95
CA GLN A 19 -14.86 6.71 -7.43
C GLN A 19 -13.87 7.04 -8.54
N SER A 20 -13.40 8.29 -8.59
CA SER A 20 -12.35 8.69 -9.53
C SER A 20 -10.93 8.45 -8.99
N ASN A 21 -10.79 8.37 -7.65
CA ASN A 21 -9.49 8.28 -6.99
C ASN A 21 -9.53 7.28 -5.81
N VAL A 22 -8.44 6.55 -5.61
CA VAL A 22 -8.17 5.75 -4.41
C VAL A 22 -6.80 6.11 -3.85
N ILE A 23 -6.76 6.30 -2.53
CA ILE A 23 -5.52 6.48 -1.77
C ILE A 23 -5.28 5.21 -0.96
N LEU A 24 -4.19 4.51 -1.28
CA LEU A 24 -3.72 3.35 -0.51
C LEU A 24 -2.75 3.85 0.54
N VAL A 25 -3.07 3.69 1.83
CA VAL A 25 -2.26 4.21 2.93
C VAL A 25 -1.64 3.04 3.69
N ASP A 26 -0.33 3.07 3.87
CA ASP A 26 0.40 2.12 4.71
C ASP A 26 1.45 2.87 5.53
N SER A 27 1.75 2.39 6.73
CA SER A 27 2.79 2.99 7.55
C SER A 27 4.19 2.77 6.95
N VAL A 28 4.44 1.56 6.44
CA VAL A 28 5.75 1.14 5.94
C VAL A 28 5.59 0.24 4.72
N VAL A 29 6.16 0.65 3.59
CA VAL A 29 6.30 -0.18 2.41
C VAL A 29 7.67 -0.85 2.45
N ASN A 30 7.67 -2.13 2.84
CA ASN A 30 8.87 -2.97 2.80
C ASN A 30 9.14 -3.46 1.37
N SER A 31 8.82 -4.70 1.03
CA SER A 31 8.98 -5.23 -0.34
C SER A 31 7.99 -4.66 -1.35
N GLY A 32 6.95 -3.94 -0.89
CA GLY A 32 5.86 -3.45 -1.73
C GLY A 32 4.95 -4.54 -2.31
N LYS A 33 5.04 -5.78 -1.82
CA LYS A 33 4.13 -6.86 -2.22
C LYS A 33 2.66 -6.50 -1.97
N SER A 34 2.34 -5.98 -0.78
CA SER A 34 0.99 -5.53 -0.42
C SER A 34 0.50 -4.46 -1.41
N VAL A 35 1.30 -3.43 -1.65
CA VAL A 35 1.01 -2.36 -2.62
C VAL A 35 0.65 -2.92 -4.00
N ILE A 36 1.44 -3.87 -4.53
CA ILE A 36 1.16 -4.49 -5.83
C ILE A 36 -0.18 -5.22 -5.84
N GLU A 37 -0.46 -6.00 -4.79
CA GLU A 37 -1.70 -6.76 -4.67
C GLU A 37 -2.92 -5.84 -4.59
N PHE A 38 -2.84 -4.76 -3.81
CA PHE A 38 -3.90 -3.76 -3.69
C PHE A 38 -4.13 -2.97 -4.98
N ILE A 39 -3.07 -2.53 -5.68
CA ILE A 39 -3.20 -1.88 -7.00
C ILE A 39 -3.94 -2.81 -7.96
N LYS A 40 -3.50 -4.07 -8.07
CA LYS A 40 -4.15 -5.05 -8.97
C LYS A 40 -5.60 -5.31 -8.59
N ARG A 41 -5.92 -5.32 -7.29
CA ARG A 41 -7.29 -5.51 -6.80
C ARG A 41 -8.18 -4.33 -7.20
N VAL A 42 -7.72 -3.12 -6.97
CA VAL A 42 -8.45 -1.88 -7.26
C VAL A 42 -8.68 -1.75 -8.77
N VAL A 43 -7.64 -1.88 -9.59
CA VAL A 43 -7.76 -1.82 -11.07
C VAL A 43 -8.67 -2.90 -11.62
N ARG A 44 -8.71 -4.10 -11.02
CA ARG A 44 -9.62 -5.16 -11.45
C ARG A 44 -11.09 -4.79 -11.20
N LEU A 45 -11.36 -4.06 -10.14
CA LEU A 45 -12.72 -3.65 -9.77
C LEU A 45 -13.15 -2.39 -10.52
N GLU A 46 -12.26 -1.41 -10.65
CA GLU A 46 -12.50 -0.15 -11.38
C GLU A 46 -11.27 0.20 -12.24
N PRO A 47 -11.26 -0.13 -13.54
CA PRO A 47 -10.06 -0.02 -14.39
C PRO A 47 -9.55 1.40 -14.63
N ASN A 48 -10.41 2.41 -14.54
CA ASN A 48 -10.08 3.81 -14.88
C ASN A 48 -9.79 4.68 -13.66
N ILE A 49 -9.63 4.07 -12.48
CA ILE A 49 -9.42 4.81 -11.23
C ILE A 49 -7.97 5.28 -11.08
N HIS A 50 -7.79 6.50 -10.59
CA HIS A 50 -6.47 7.03 -10.26
C HIS A 50 -6.04 6.51 -8.88
N ILE A 51 -4.84 5.94 -8.80
CA ILE A 51 -4.32 5.32 -7.57
C ILE A 51 -3.10 6.10 -7.08
N THR A 52 -3.12 6.49 -5.81
CA THR A 52 -1.95 7.05 -5.11
C THR A 52 -1.65 6.22 -3.88
N VAL A 53 -0.40 5.78 -3.74
CA VAL A 53 0.10 5.11 -2.54
C VAL A 53 0.73 6.16 -1.64
N VAL A 54 0.36 6.20 -0.37
CA VAL A 54 0.91 7.12 0.63
C VAL A 54 1.53 6.29 1.75
N ALA A 55 2.79 6.54 2.05
CA ALA A 55 3.50 5.82 3.09
C ALA A 55 4.38 6.71 3.98
N GLY A 56 4.53 6.30 5.24
CA GLY A 56 5.49 6.92 6.14
C GLY A 56 6.93 6.60 5.74
N VAL A 57 7.21 5.32 5.50
CA VAL A 57 8.55 4.86 5.11
C VAL A 57 8.43 3.94 3.90
N VAL A 58 9.29 4.14 2.91
CA VAL A 58 9.43 3.21 1.78
C VAL A 58 10.87 2.70 1.72
N GLN A 59 11.05 1.38 1.57
CA GLN A 59 12.39 0.81 1.36
C GLN A 59 12.92 1.17 -0.03
N ALA A 60 14.19 1.53 -0.10
CA ALA A 60 14.83 1.99 -1.34
C ALA A 60 14.76 0.93 -2.44
N GLU A 61 14.97 -0.35 -2.10
CA GLU A 61 14.95 -1.43 -3.09
C GLU A 61 13.55 -1.66 -3.68
N ALA A 62 12.49 -1.35 -2.91
CA ALA A 62 11.13 -1.51 -3.40
C ALA A 62 10.78 -0.52 -4.52
N ILE A 63 11.46 0.64 -4.55
CA ILE A 63 11.25 1.69 -5.56
C ILE A 63 12.37 1.75 -6.60
N ALA A 64 13.33 0.82 -6.56
CA ALA A 64 14.34 0.69 -7.60
C ALA A 64 13.68 0.53 -8.98
N GLU A 65 14.28 1.10 -10.02
CA GLU A 65 13.64 1.28 -11.32
C GLU A 65 13.20 -0.04 -11.98
N ASP A 66 13.98 -1.09 -11.76
CA ASP A 66 13.78 -2.45 -12.24
C ASP A 66 12.92 -3.32 -11.29
N HIS A 67 12.62 -2.82 -10.09
CA HIS A 67 11.80 -3.51 -9.11
C HIS A 67 10.35 -3.67 -9.57
N LEU A 68 9.71 -4.74 -9.09
CA LEU A 68 8.36 -5.10 -9.54
C LEU A 68 7.32 -4.01 -9.20
N VAL A 69 7.47 -3.33 -8.07
CA VAL A 69 6.57 -2.25 -7.65
C VAL A 69 6.62 -1.12 -8.67
N ALA A 70 7.81 -0.61 -9.02
CA ALA A 70 7.97 0.47 -9.99
C ALA A 70 7.36 0.11 -11.35
N LYS A 71 7.55 -1.13 -11.81
CA LYS A 71 6.91 -1.65 -13.05
C LYS A 71 5.39 -1.66 -12.98
N VAL A 72 4.82 -2.11 -11.85
CA VAL A 72 3.36 -2.14 -11.64
C VAL A 72 2.79 -0.73 -11.55
N MET A 73 3.46 0.18 -10.84
CA MET A 73 3.02 1.57 -10.72
C MET A 73 2.99 2.26 -12.09
N ARG A 74 4.06 2.12 -12.89
CA ARG A 74 4.08 2.65 -14.26
C ARG A 74 2.98 2.05 -15.14
N ARG A 75 2.78 0.74 -15.08
CA ARG A 75 1.73 0.05 -15.87
C ARG A 75 0.33 0.58 -15.59
N HIS A 76 0.05 0.96 -14.34
CA HIS A 76 -1.28 1.40 -13.91
C HIS A 76 -1.37 2.91 -13.68
N GLY A 77 -0.33 3.68 -14.07
CA GLY A 77 -0.30 5.13 -13.84
C GLY A 77 -0.44 5.53 -12.37
N ALA A 78 0.01 4.68 -11.43
CA ALA A 78 -0.12 4.94 -10.00
C ALA A 78 0.99 5.85 -9.47
N GLY A 79 0.65 6.75 -8.54
CA GLY A 79 1.59 7.63 -7.85
C GLY A 79 2.06 7.08 -6.50
N LEU A 80 3.24 7.49 -6.04
CA LEU A 80 3.79 7.20 -4.72
C LEU A 80 4.15 8.50 -4.00
N VAL A 81 3.69 8.64 -2.76
CA VAL A 81 4.09 9.70 -1.84
C VAL A 81 4.66 9.04 -0.59
N ALA A 82 5.90 9.35 -0.26
CA ALA A 82 6.58 8.81 0.91
C ALA A 82 7.09 9.97 1.79
N LEU A 83 6.95 9.87 3.11
CA LEU A 83 7.60 10.85 4.00
C LEU A 83 9.12 10.68 3.99
N ARG A 84 9.61 9.44 3.92
CA ARG A 84 11.03 9.14 3.72
C ARG A 84 11.27 7.83 2.98
N VAL A 85 12.44 7.76 2.34
CA VAL A 85 13.01 6.52 1.79
C VAL A 85 14.08 5.99 2.76
N SER A 86 14.16 4.68 2.93
CA SER A 86 15.10 4.02 3.84
C SER A 86 15.90 2.94 3.11
N GLU A 87 17.22 2.98 3.22
CA GLU A 87 18.12 1.89 2.80
C GLU A 87 18.05 0.69 3.75
N ASN A 88 17.61 0.92 5.00
CA ASN A 88 17.44 -0.15 5.96
C ASN A 88 16.15 -0.90 5.71
N LYS A 89 16.24 -2.24 5.61
CA LYS A 89 15.06 -3.08 5.66
C LYS A 89 14.48 -3.06 7.07
N PHE A 90 13.30 -2.46 7.22
CA PHE A 90 12.48 -2.64 8.40
C PHE A 90 11.90 -4.05 8.38
N THR A 91 12.70 -5.04 8.77
CA THR A 91 12.17 -6.34 9.18
C THR A 91 11.55 -6.13 10.55
N GLY A 92 10.25 -5.84 10.58
CA GLY A 92 9.50 -5.96 11.82
C GLY A 92 9.72 -7.38 12.32
N THR A 93 10.46 -7.53 13.42
CA THR A 93 10.47 -8.77 14.19
C THR A 93 9.01 -9.03 14.54
N GLU A 94 8.50 -10.23 14.28
CA GLU A 94 7.10 -10.69 14.42
C GLU A 94 6.49 -10.51 15.83
N THR A 95 7.14 -9.76 16.72
CA THR A 95 6.75 -9.50 18.10
C THR A 95 5.92 -8.22 18.26
N THR A 96 5.99 -7.24 17.34
CA THR A 96 5.06 -6.09 17.33
C THR A 96 4.82 -5.58 15.91
N ASP A 97 3.57 -5.71 15.43
CA ASP A 97 3.10 -5.06 14.21
C ASP A 97 3.34 -3.53 14.29
N THR A 98 3.54 -2.88 13.14
CA THR A 98 3.74 -1.42 13.12
C THR A 98 2.50 -0.69 13.62
N GLY A 99 1.30 -1.24 13.41
CA GLY A 99 0.08 -0.78 14.06
C GLY A 99 0.16 -0.86 15.58
N ASN A 100 0.68 -1.96 16.12
CA ASN A 100 0.86 -2.13 17.56
C ASN A 100 1.78 -1.07 18.18
N ARG A 101 2.86 -0.70 17.46
CA ARG A 101 3.78 0.36 17.88
C ARG A 101 3.18 1.75 17.77
N LEU A 102 2.40 2.00 16.71
CA LEU A 102 1.81 3.31 16.47
C LEU A 102 0.70 3.63 17.47
N PHE A 103 -0.09 2.62 17.85
CA PHE A 103 -1.26 2.77 18.71
C PHE A 103 -1.05 2.23 20.13
N ASN A 104 0.16 1.77 20.45
CA ASN A 104 0.53 1.16 21.74
C ASN A 104 -0.50 0.11 22.20
N THR A 105 -0.95 -0.74 21.28
CA THR A 105 -1.97 -1.76 21.52
C THR A 105 -1.54 -3.07 20.88
N THR A 106 -1.99 -4.20 21.43
CA THR A 106 -1.91 -5.52 20.78
C THR A 106 -3.26 -5.99 20.27
N HIS A 107 -4.28 -5.12 20.32
CA HIS A 107 -5.68 -5.41 20.06
C HIS A 107 -6.23 -4.50 18.97
N LEU A 108 -5.90 -4.82 17.71
CA LEU A 108 -6.60 -4.28 16.54
C LEU A 108 -7.13 -5.48 15.75
N ASP A 109 -8.17 -6.10 16.30
CA ASP A 109 -9.06 -7.03 15.60
C ASP A 109 -10.29 -6.26 15.09
#